data_AF-A0A5N6EF60-F1
#
_entry.id   AF-A0A5N6EF60-F1
#
_cell.length_a   1.000
_cell.length_b   1.000
_cell.length_c   1.000
_cell.angle_alpha   90.00
_cell.angle_beta   90.00
_cell.angle_gamma   90.00
#
_symmetry.space_group_name_H-M   'P 1'
#
loop_
_entity.id
_entity.type
_entity.pdbx_description
1 polymer ?
#
loop_
_entity_poly.entity_id
_entity_poly.type
_entity_poly.pdbx_seq_one_letter_code
_entity_poly.pdbx_strand_id
1 'polypeptide(L)'
;MESSPHWTHLPFLLASAGEVLAAGVVLPIVCLACVMLRYSVHVMGYPTPYPISDDPKKALAKYNRAYETEAKIEFYFQLFMIAAYGFIKSSIILFYRRIFVSNTKSRFAIISNICLAVTVVWAVAFFLLFLFGCKTKVYLHWAPIQEVRDKCGDPLAAESALVISDLITDLAILLLPFPKIWTLQMALSASVVRLAIYLIVFLVGYEAGYDPDQTVTTMLWWSMIEVSLGLIAACLPTLRPLVYSARDASYIFARVPD
;
A
#
# COMPACT_ATOMS: atom_id res chain seq x y z
N MET A 1 -21.82 -0.58 -39.41
CA MET A 1 -20.74 -1.58 -39.57
C MET A 1 -19.74 -1.35 -38.47
N GLU A 2 -19.97 -2.05 -37.37
CA GLU A 2 -19.25 -1.96 -36.11
C GLU A 2 -18.01 -2.86 -36.23
N SER A 3 -16.82 -2.26 -36.22
CA SER A 3 -15.57 -3.01 -36.24
C SER A 3 -15.09 -3.20 -34.80
N SER A 4 -15.29 -4.41 -34.30
CA SER A 4 -14.72 -4.90 -33.05
C SER A 4 -13.19 -4.98 -33.17
N PRO A 5 -12.40 -4.37 -32.26
CA PRO A 5 -10.97 -4.61 -32.24
C PRO A 5 -10.70 -5.98 -31.64
N HIS A 6 -10.14 -6.84 -32.49
CA HIS A 6 -9.66 -8.19 -32.28
C HIS A 6 -8.68 -8.26 -31.09
N TRP A 7 -9.15 -8.76 -29.95
CA TRP A 7 -8.33 -9.10 -28.79
C TRP A 7 -7.68 -10.45 -29.00
N THR A 8 -6.42 -10.50 -29.37
CA THR A 8 -5.54 -11.67 -29.14
C THR A 8 -4.11 -11.28 -29.53
N HIS A 9 -3.14 -11.88 -28.83
CA HIS A 9 -1.69 -11.75 -29.01
C HIS A 9 -0.98 -10.66 -28.20
N LEU A 10 -1.06 -10.77 -26.87
CA LEU A 10 0.09 -10.51 -26.00
C LEU A 10 0.39 -11.79 -25.20
N PRO A 11 1.61 -12.35 -25.27
CA PRO A 11 1.97 -13.59 -24.58
C PRO A 11 2.40 -13.24 -23.15
N PHE A 12 1.45 -12.81 -22.33
CA PHE A 12 1.62 -12.74 -20.88
C PHE A 12 0.24 -12.98 -20.29
N LEU A 13 0.08 -14.11 -19.62
CA LEU A 13 -1.07 -14.51 -18.80
C LEU A 13 -1.20 -13.58 -17.57
N LEU A 14 -1.30 -12.28 -17.79
CA LEU A 14 -1.57 -11.29 -16.77
C LEU A 14 -3.08 -11.20 -16.60
N ALA A 15 -3.53 -11.37 -15.36
CA ALA A 15 -4.91 -11.19 -14.91
C ALA A 15 -5.56 -9.95 -15.57
N SER A 16 -6.84 -10.04 -15.90
CA SER A 16 -7.59 -8.94 -16.48
C SER A 16 -7.50 -7.70 -15.57
N ALA A 17 -7.54 -6.50 -16.15
CA ALA A 17 -7.47 -5.26 -15.35
C ALA A 17 -8.56 -5.20 -14.26
N GLY A 18 -9.70 -5.88 -14.47
CA GLY A 18 -10.76 -6.05 -13.48
C GLY A 18 -10.37 -6.97 -12.32
N GLU A 19 -9.68 -8.09 -12.58
CA GLU A 19 -9.17 -8.99 -11.54
C GLU A 19 -8.05 -8.33 -10.71
N VAL A 20 -7.17 -7.57 -11.36
CA VAL A 20 -6.11 -6.81 -10.67
C VAL A 20 -6.71 -5.73 -9.77
N LEU A 21 -7.74 -5.02 -10.26
CA LEU A 21 -8.47 -4.03 -9.46
C LEU A 21 -9.23 -4.69 -8.32
N ALA A 22 -9.91 -5.82 -8.55
CA ALA A 22 -10.61 -6.56 -7.51
C ALA A 22 -9.65 -7.03 -6.41
N ALA A 23 -8.48 -7.57 -6.77
CA ALA A 23 -7.43 -7.90 -5.81
C ALA A 23 -6.95 -6.65 -5.04
N GLY A 24 -6.73 -5.54 -5.75
CA GLY A 24 -6.35 -4.25 -5.18
C GLY A 24 -7.42 -3.58 -4.31
N VAL A 25 -8.70 -3.99 -4.40
CA VAL A 25 -9.80 -3.55 -3.51
C VAL A 25 -9.94 -4.45 -2.30
N VAL A 26 -9.93 -5.77 -2.52
CA VAL A 26 -10.16 -6.78 -1.47
C VAL A 26 -9.04 -6.74 -0.43
N LEU A 27 -7.78 -6.64 -0.86
CA LEU A 27 -6.61 -6.61 0.03
C LEU A 27 -6.67 -5.45 1.05
N PRO A 28 -6.89 -4.18 0.65
CA PRO A 28 -7.06 -3.07 1.61
C PRO A 28 -8.22 -3.25 2.56
N ILE A 29 -9.36 -3.75 2.09
CA ILE A 29 -10.56 -3.95 2.93
C ILE A 29 -10.29 -5.00 4.00
N VAL A 30 -9.62 -6.10 3.63
CA VAL A 30 -9.17 -7.13 4.57
C VAL A 30 -8.18 -6.54 5.57
N CYS A 31 -7.22 -5.73 5.12
CA CYS A 31 -6.28 -5.04 5.98
C CYS A 31 -6.98 -4.08 6.97
N LEU A 32 -7.97 -3.31 6.50
CA LEU A 32 -8.77 -2.39 7.31
C LEU A 32 -9.57 -3.16 8.37
N ALA A 33 -10.22 -4.26 7.98
CA ALA A 33 -10.94 -5.12 8.92
C ALA A 33 -10.00 -5.70 9.98
N CYS A 34 -8.80 -6.15 9.60
CA CYS A 34 -7.80 -6.63 10.55
C CYS A 34 -7.37 -5.54 11.53
N VAL A 35 -7.14 -4.30 11.09
CA VAL A 35 -6.75 -3.19 11.97
C VAL A 35 -7.89 -2.81 12.93
N MET A 36 -9.13 -2.77 12.46
CA MET A 36 -10.29 -2.49 13.31
C MET A 36 -10.51 -3.57 14.37
N LEU A 37 -10.30 -4.84 14.00
CA LEU A 37 -10.35 -5.96 14.96
C LEU A 37 -9.22 -5.84 15.99
N ARG A 38 -8.00 -5.45 15.58
CA ARG A 38 -6.87 -5.23 16.50
C ARG A 38 -7.12 -4.10 17.50
N TYR A 39 -7.65 -2.98 17.00
CA TYR A 39 -8.02 -1.85 17.85
C TYR A 39 -9.06 -2.29 18.90
N SER A 40 -10.04 -3.10 18.49
CA SER A 40 -11.06 -3.65 19.38
C SER A 40 -10.48 -4.59 20.46
N VAL A 41 -9.36 -5.26 20.19
CA VAL A 41 -8.66 -6.17 21.12
C VAL A 41 -7.61 -5.42 21.97
N HIS A 42 -7.53 -4.09 21.88
CA HIS A 42 -6.58 -3.24 22.62
C HIS A 42 -5.10 -3.60 22.36
N VAL A 43 -4.79 -4.04 21.14
CA VAL A 43 -3.44 -4.46 20.74
C VAL A 43 -2.62 -3.30 20.14
N MET A 44 -3.27 -2.29 19.55
CA MET A 44 -2.60 -1.13 18.93
C MET A 44 -3.08 0.20 19.54
N GLY A 45 -2.18 1.16 19.70
CA GLY A 45 -2.50 2.53 20.13
C GLY A 45 -2.61 2.74 21.64
N TYR A 46 -2.30 1.73 22.45
CA TYR A 46 -2.18 1.85 23.91
C TYR A 46 -0.69 1.80 24.30
N PRO A 47 -0.25 2.58 25.31
CA PRO A 47 1.12 2.50 25.80
C PRO A 47 1.40 1.08 26.29
N THR A 48 2.60 0.56 25.97
CA THR A 48 3.01 -0.77 26.42
C THR A 48 2.78 -0.92 27.92
N PRO A 49 2.13 -2.00 28.39
CA PRO A 49 1.98 -2.21 29.81
C PRO A 49 3.37 -2.45 30.41
N TYR A 50 3.84 -1.49 31.20
CA TYR A 50 5.09 -1.64 31.94
C TYR A 50 5.00 -2.90 32.83
N PRO A 51 6.04 -3.73 32.91
CA PRO A 51 6.02 -4.96 33.69
C PRO A 51 5.93 -4.66 35.20
N ILE A 52 4.73 -4.38 35.71
CA ILE A 52 4.47 -4.20 37.14
C ILE A 52 3.88 -5.50 37.67
N SER A 53 4.73 -6.36 38.23
CA SER A 53 4.30 -7.48 39.07
C SER A 53 5.40 -7.82 40.08
N ASP A 54 5.01 -8.37 41.24
CA ASP A 54 5.93 -8.76 42.32
C ASP A 54 7.05 -9.72 41.86
N ASP A 55 6.81 -10.47 40.75
CA ASP A 55 7.79 -11.35 40.10
C ASP A 55 8.25 -10.80 38.74
N PRO A 56 9.49 -10.25 38.62
CA PRO A 56 9.97 -9.63 37.38
C PRO A 56 10.04 -10.61 36.20
N LYS A 57 10.26 -11.91 36.45
CA LYS A 57 10.28 -12.95 35.40
C LYS A 57 8.92 -13.18 34.77
N LYS A 58 7.85 -13.12 35.56
CA LYS A 58 6.48 -13.38 35.09
C LYS A 58 5.95 -12.17 34.31
N ALA A 59 6.29 -10.97 34.75
CA ALA A 59 5.99 -9.74 34.02
C ALA A 59 6.71 -9.71 32.66
N LEU A 60 8.00 -10.06 32.63
CA LEU A 60 8.77 -10.14 31.37
C LEU A 60 8.22 -11.20 30.41
N ALA A 61 7.82 -12.38 30.93
CA ALA A 61 7.24 -13.42 30.10
C ALA A 61 5.87 -13.01 29.48
N LYS A 62 5.05 -12.27 30.23
CA LYS A 62 3.78 -11.72 29.73
C LYS A 62 4.03 -10.63 28.68
N TYR A 63 5.01 -9.77 28.92
CA TYR A 63 5.44 -8.73 27.99
C TYR A 63 5.94 -9.32 26.66
N ASN A 64 6.85 -10.30 26.71
CA ASN A 64 7.39 -10.94 25.51
C ASN A 64 6.31 -11.60 24.65
N ARG A 65 5.28 -12.19 25.27
CA ARG A 65 4.15 -12.78 24.53
C ARG A 65 3.29 -11.74 23.81
N ALA A 66 3.04 -10.59 24.45
CA ALA A 66 2.29 -9.50 23.83
C ALA A 66 3.07 -8.95 22.63
N TYR A 67 4.36 -8.66 22.83
CA TYR A 67 5.26 -8.20 21.79
C TYR A 67 5.37 -9.19 20.61
N GLU A 68 5.54 -10.49 20.89
CA GLU A 68 5.62 -11.50 19.83
C GLU A 68 4.33 -11.58 19.00
N THR A 69 3.18 -11.39 19.65
CA THR A 69 1.86 -11.39 19.00
C THR A 69 1.72 -10.18 18.09
N GLU A 70 2.11 -9.00 18.55
CA GLU A 70 2.13 -7.74 17.80
C GLU A 70 3.08 -7.79 16.60
N ALA A 71 4.33 -8.23 16.79
CA ALA A 71 5.32 -8.31 15.71
C ALA A 71 4.89 -9.24 14.56
N LYS A 72 4.31 -10.42 14.87
CA LYS A 72 3.77 -11.32 13.84
C LYS A 72 2.69 -10.65 13.00
N ILE A 73 1.87 -9.90 13.69
CA ILE A 73 0.69 -9.23 13.19
C ILE A 73 1.05 -8.11 12.22
N GLU A 74 2.03 -7.30 12.60
CA GLU A 74 2.61 -6.24 11.79
C GLU A 74 3.32 -6.82 10.57
N PHE A 75 4.08 -7.91 10.75
CA PHE A 75 4.76 -8.59 9.65
C PHE A 75 3.80 -9.03 8.54
N TYR A 76 2.70 -9.73 8.88
CA TYR A 76 1.71 -10.12 7.88
C TYR A 76 1.05 -8.91 7.23
N PHE A 77 0.74 -7.88 8.02
CA PHE A 77 0.13 -6.67 7.50
C PHE A 77 1.04 -5.96 6.50
N GLN A 78 2.33 -5.82 6.81
CA GLN A 78 3.34 -5.24 5.92
C GLN A 78 3.39 -5.97 4.58
N LEU A 79 3.42 -7.31 4.59
CA LEU A 79 3.44 -8.12 3.37
C LEU A 79 2.18 -7.91 2.51
N PHE A 80 0.99 -7.89 3.13
CA PHE A 80 -0.25 -7.64 2.41
C PHE A 80 -0.32 -6.22 1.84
N MET A 81 0.18 -5.22 2.56
CA MET A 81 0.22 -3.84 2.10
C MET A 81 1.16 -3.66 0.90
N ILE A 82 2.35 -4.28 0.92
CA ILE A 82 3.28 -4.28 -0.23
C ILE A 82 2.60 -4.84 -1.48
N ALA A 83 1.91 -5.97 -1.33
CA ALA A 83 1.15 -6.56 -2.44
C ALA A 83 0.03 -5.62 -2.92
N ALA A 84 -0.72 -5.02 -2.00
CA ALA A 84 -1.79 -4.07 -2.32
C ALA A 84 -1.26 -2.85 -3.10
N TYR A 85 -0.12 -2.27 -2.69
CA TYR A 85 0.53 -1.17 -3.41
C TYR A 85 0.88 -1.57 -4.84
N GLY A 86 1.51 -2.75 -5.01
CA GLY A 86 1.85 -3.28 -6.33
C GLY A 86 0.62 -3.44 -7.23
N PHE A 87 -0.46 -4.03 -6.71
CA PHE A 87 -1.70 -4.24 -7.47
C PHE A 87 -2.42 -2.94 -7.82
N ILE A 88 -2.52 -1.99 -6.88
CA ILE A 88 -3.16 -0.69 -7.12
C ILE A 88 -2.39 0.08 -8.20
N LYS A 89 -1.07 0.24 -8.06
CA LYS A 89 -0.24 0.96 -9.05
C LYS A 89 -0.32 0.29 -10.42
N SER A 90 -0.25 -1.05 -10.46
CA SER A 90 -0.39 -1.80 -11.71
C SER A 90 -1.77 -1.64 -12.35
N SER A 91 -2.85 -1.63 -11.55
CA SER A 91 -4.22 -1.43 -12.02
C SER A 91 -4.39 -0.05 -12.67
N ILE A 92 -3.82 0.99 -12.04
CA ILE A 92 -3.83 2.37 -12.54
C ILE A 92 -3.12 2.43 -13.90
N ILE A 93 -1.91 1.87 -14.00
CA ILE A 93 -1.13 1.88 -15.26
C ILE A 93 -1.86 1.13 -16.37
N LEU A 94 -2.39 -0.07 -16.09
CA LEU A 94 -3.15 -0.86 -17.06
C LEU A 94 -4.41 -0.15 -17.54
N PHE A 95 -5.12 0.50 -16.62
CA PHE A 95 -6.31 1.27 -16.92
C PHE A 95 -5.98 2.48 -17.82
N TYR A 96 -4.95 3.25 -17.48
CA TYR A 96 -4.49 4.35 -18.33
C TYR A 96 -4.05 3.88 -19.72
N ARG A 97 -3.38 2.73 -19.78
CA ARG A 97 -2.98 2.11 -21.04
C ARG A 97 -4.21 1.83 -21.91
N ARG A 98 -5.29 1.30 -21.33
CA ARG A 98 -6.55 1.01 -22.04
C ARG A 98 -7.19 2.26 -22.63
N ILE A 99 -7.10 3.42 -21.97
CA ILE A 99 -7.70 4.67 -22.46
C ILE A 99 -6.86 5.34 -23.55
N PHE A 100 -5.56 5.51 -23.31
CA PHE A 100 -4.73 6.39 -24.12
C PHE A 100 -3.88 5.66 -25.17
N VAL A 101 -3.65 4.34 -25.04
CA VAL A 101 -2.95 3.57 -26.07
C VAL A 101 -3.94 3.17 -27.17
N SER A 102 -4.06 4.05 -28.16
CA SER A 102 -4.72 3.72 -29.43
C SER A 102 -3.83 2.88 -30.36
N ASN A 103 -2.51 2.95 -30.22
CA ASN A 103 -1.55 2.25 -31.07
C ASN A 103 -0.42 1.61 -30.24
N THR A 104 -0.27 0.29 -30.33
CA THR A 104 0.68 -0.53 -29.53
C THR A 104 2.15 -0.14 -29.71
N LYS A 105 2.51 0.55 -30.81
CA LYS A 105 3.89 1.02 -31.08
C LYS A 105 4.15 2.48 -30.68
N SER A 106 3.18 3.16 -30.07
CA SER A 106 3.36 4.55 -29.62
C SER A 106 4.43 4.63 -28.52
N ARG A 107 5.19 5.73 -28.48
CA ARG A 107 6.16 6.02 -27.39
C ARG A 107 5.50 5.88 -26.01
N PHE A 108 4.23 6.26 -25.91
CA PHE A 108 3.43 6.14 -24.70
C PHE A 108 3.19 4.68 -24.28
N ALA A 109 2.97 3.76 -25.24
CA ALA A 109 2.80 2.34 -24.95
C ALA A 109 4.10 1.73 -24.39
N ILE A 110 5.25 2.09 -24.95
CA ILE A 110 6.57 1.64 -24.49
C ILE A 110 6.84 2.14 -23.07
N ILE A 111 6.66 3.44 -22.82
CA ILE A 111 6.89 4.04 -21.49
C ILE A 111 5.95 3.41 -20.45
N SER A 112 4.67 3.21 -20.79
CA SER A 112 3.70 2.56 -19.88
C SER A 112 4.08 1.12 -19.54
N ASN A 113 4.64 0.36 -20.50
CA ASN A 113 5.13 -1.00 -20.27
C ASN A 113 6.35 -1.02 -19.35
N ILE A 114 7.28 -0.07 -19.53
CA ILE A 114 8.44 0.06 -18.65
C ILE A 114 7.99 0.39 -17.23
N CYS A 115 7.09 1.37 -17.06
CA CYS A 115 6.53 1.71 -15.75
C CYS A 115 5.83 0.51 -15.10
N LEU A 116 4.99 -0.23 -15.85
CA LEU A 116 4.33 -1.42 -15.33
C LEU A 116 5.35 -2.49 -14.88
N ALA A 117 6.36 -2.75 -15.70
CA ALA A 117 7.40 -3.72 -15.38
C ALA A 117 8.18 -3.30 -14.13
N VAL A 118 8.56 -2.02 -14.02
CA VAL A 118 9.24 -1.47 -12.83
C VAL A 118 8.38 -1.63 -11.58
N THR A 119 7.10 -1.30 -11.64
CA THR A 119 6.18 -1.44 -10.51
C THR A 119 6.01 -2.90 -10.06
N VAL A 120 5.85 -3.82 -11.01
CA VAL A 120 5.71 -5.26 -10.69
C VAL A 120 7.00 -5.82 -10.11
N VAL A 121 8.15 -5.50 -10.71
CA VAL A 121 9.46 -5.92 -10.20
C VAL A 121 9.71 -5.34 -8.82
N TRP A 122 9.38 -4.07 -8.60
CA TRP A 122 9.48 -3.41 -7.30
C TRP A 122 8.64 -4.13 -6.24
N ALA A 123 7.36 -4.38 -6.51
CA ALA A 123 6.46 -5.04 -5.57
C ALA A 123 6.94 -6.46 -5.22
N VAL A 124 7.37 -7.24 -6.22
CA VAL A 124 7.90 -8.59 -6.02
C VAL A 124 9.22 -8.56 -5.25
N ALA A 125 10.12 -7.63 -5.58
CA ALA A 125 11.42 -7.50 -4.92
C ALA A 125 11.25 -7.19 -3.42
N PHE A 126 10.43 -6.20 -3.08
CA PHE A 126 10.17 -5.85 -1.68
C PHE A 126 9.38 -6.95 -0.95
N PHE A 127 8.41 -7.59 -1.61
CA PHE A 127 7.69 -8.72 -1.02
C PHE A 127 8.65 -9.85 -0.64
N LEU A 128 9.57 -10.23 -1.54
CA LEU A 128 10.57 -11.26 -1.27
C LEU A 128 11.62 -10.83 -0.24
N LEU A 129 12.01 -9.55 -0.24
CA LEU A 129 12.95 -8.99 0.73
C LEU A 129 12.40 -9.11 2.15
N PHE A 130 11.14 -8.74 2.38
CA PHE A 130 10.51 -8.87 3.70
C PHE A 130 10.20 -10.33 4.04
N LEU A 131 9.78 -11.16 3.06
CA LEU A 131 9.52 -12.58 3.29
C LEU A 131 10.80 -13.34 3.70
N PHE A 132 11.94 -13.01 3.10
CA PHE A 132 13.23 -13.69 3.30
C PHE A 132 14.29 -12.85 4.01
N GLY A 133 13.89 -11.78 4.72
CA GLY A 133 14.83 -10.85 5.36
C GLY A 133 15.80 -11.54 6.33
N CYS A 134 15.30 -12.49 7.12
CA CYS A 134 16.10 -13.33 8.02
C CYS A 134 16.56 -14.66 7.40
N LYS A 135 16.62 -14.77 6.06
CA LYS A 135 16.94 -15.99 5.31
C LYS A 135 16.01 -17.16 5.72
N THR A 136 16.58 -18.29 6.16
CA THR A 136 15.84 -19.50 6.56
C THR A 136 15.21 -19.41 7.95
N LYS A 137 15.47 -18.34 8.70
CA LYS A 137 15.00 -18.18 10.09
C LYS A 137 13.90 -17.13 10.20
N VAL A 138 12.76 -17.40 9.59
CA VAL A 138 11.56 -16.54 9.67
C VAL A 138 11.16 -16.28 11.12
N TYR A 139 11.46 -17.22 12.03
CA TYR A 139 11.15 -17.06 13.45
C TYR A 139 11.91 -15.98 14.19
N LEU A 140 13.00 -15.46 13.62
CA LEU A 140 13.67 -14.31 14.19
C LEU A 140 12.89 -13.02 13.98
N HIS A 141 11.90 -12.98 13.07
CA HIS A 141 11.20 -11.74 12.78
C HIS A 141 10.36 -11.21 13.95
N TRP A 142 10.05 -12.08 14.92
CA TRP A 142 9.34 -11.77 16.16
C TRP A 142 10.24 -11.83 17.41
N ALA A 143 11.56 -11.89 17.22
CA ALA A 143 12.54 -11.74 18.30
C ALA A 143 12.74 -10.25 18.64
N PRO A 144 13.35 -9.91 19.79
CA PRO A 144 13.64 -8.52 20.15
C PRO A 144 14.45 -7.83 19.05
N ILE A 145 14.15 -6.55 18.78
CA ILE A 145 14.73 -5.74 17.68
C ILE A 145 16.26 -5.83 17.64
N GLN A 146 16.92 -5.88 18.81
CA GLN A 146 18.37 -6.00 18.91
C GLN A 146 18.90 -7.31 18.29
N GLU A 147 18.23 -8.43 18.57
CA GLU A 147 18.61 -9.74 18.02
C GLU A 147 18.32 -9.82 16.52
N VAL A 148 17.25 -9.16 16.07
CA VAL A 148 16.92 -9.04 14.64
C VAL A 148 18.00 -8.26 13.92
N ARG A 149 18.42 -7.11 14.47
CA ARG A 149 19.46 -6.25 13.89
C ARG A 149 20.77 -7.00 13.71
N ASP A 150 21.19 -7.75 14.74
CA ASP A 150 22.48 -8.45 14.73
C ASP A 150 22.50 -9.66 13.78
N LYS A 151 21.36 -10.34 13.56
CA LYS A 151 21.31 -11.60 12.80
C LYS A 151 20.68 -11.47 11.41
N CYS A 152 19.83 -10.48 11.18
CA CYS A 152 19.08 -10.28 9.94
C CYS A 152 19.37 -8.95 9.25
N GLY A 153 20.09 -8.04 9.90
CA GLY A 153 20.37 -6.69 9.40
C GLY A 153 19.37 -5.67 9.92
N ASP A 154 19.59 -4.40 9.57
CA ASP A 154 18.78 -3.27 10.07
C ASP A 154 17.36 -3.28 9.49
N PRO A 155 16.31 -3.63 10.27
CA PRO A 155 14.93 -3.60 9.79
C PRO A 155 14.52 -2.16 9.38
N LEU A 156 15.04 -1.16 10.08
CA LEU A 156 14.81 0.25 9.78
C LEU A 156 15.35 0.64 8.40
N ALA A 157 16.49 0.10 7.98
CA ALA A 157 17.04 0.38 6.66
C ALA A 157 16.16 -0.20 5.53
N ALA A 158 15.59 -1.40 5.75
CA ALA A 158 14.67 -2.00 4.78
C ALA A 158 13.37 -1.20 4.65
N GLU A 159 12.81 -0.72 5.76
CA GLU A 159 11.59 0.09 5.77
C GLU A 159 11.79 1.47 5.15
N SER A 160 12.89 2.16 5.46
CA SER A 160 13.21 3.45 4.81
C SER A 160 13.34 3.29 3.30
N ALA A 161 14.02 2.24 2.84
CA ALA A 161 14.14 1.94 1.42
C ALA A 161 12.77 1.71 0.77
N LEU A 162 11.86 1.02 1.45
CA LEU A 162 10.50 0.80 0.99
C LEU A 162 9.74 2.12 0.86
N VAL A 163 9.68 2.94 1.91
CA VAL A 163 8.91 4.20 1.91
C VAL A 163 9.45 5.19 0.87
N ILE A 164 10.77 5.31 0.75
CA ILE A 164 11.40 6.23 -0.22
C ILE A 164 11.15 5.75 -1.65
N SER A 165 11.37 4.46 -1.92
CA SER A 165 11.18 3.91 -3.27
C SER A 165 9.71 3.90 -3.69
N ASP A 166 8.79 3.67 -2.75
CA ASP A 166 7.34 3.76 -2.98
C ASP A 166 6.94 5.16 -3.47
N LEU A 167 7.39 6.22 -2.77
CA LEU A 167 7.17 7.60 -3.19
C LEU A 167 7.77 7.89 -4.59
N ILE A 168 8.98 7.40 -4.86
CA ILE A 168 9.63 7.58 -6.17
C ILE A 168 8.81 6.91 -7.27
N THR A 169 8.30 5.71 -7.04
CA THR A 169 7.46 5.01 -8.03
C THR A 169 6.14 5.73 -8.26
N ASP A 170 5.53 6.34 -7.25
CA ASP A 170 4.32 7.15 -7.41
C ASP A 170 4.58 8.43 -8.19
N LEU A 171 5.69 9.12 -7.91
CA LEU A 171 6.12 10.27 -8.69
C LEU A 171 6.41 9.89 -10.16
N ALA A 172 7.03 8.74 -10.40
CA ALA A 172 7.28 8.26 -11.76
C ALA A 172 5.99 7.96 -12.53
N ILE A 173 4.98 7.38 -11.86
CA ILE A 173 3.66 7.15 -12.44
C ILE A 173 2.93 8.47 -12.68
N LEU A 174 3.11 9.47 -11.80
CA LEU A 174 2.54 10.81 -11.95
C LEU A 174 3.16 11.63 -13.09
N LEU A 175 4.47 11.47 -13.31
CA LEU A 175 5.22 12.15 -14.37
C LEU A 175 4.93 11.60 -15.77
N LEU A 176 4.28 10.43 -15.86
CA LEU A 176 3.66 10.03 -17.11
C LEU A 176 2.72 11.15 -17.57
N PRO A 177 2.68 11.48 -18.88
CA PRO A 177 1.92 12.60 -19.40
C PRO A 177 0.41 12.30 -19.34
N PHE A 178 -0.14 12.31 -18.13
CA PHE A 178 -1.55 12.12 -17.86
C PHE A 178 -2.20 13.50 -17.74
N PRO A 179 -3.08 13.87 -18.67
CA PRO A 179 -3.76 15.16 -18.60
C PRO A 179 -4.71 15.17 -17.38
N LYS A 180 -4.30 15.93 -16.35
CA LYS A 180 -5.08 16.39 -15.19
C LYS A 180 -5.88 15.31 -14.44
N ILE A 181 -5.29 14.79 -13.36
CA ILE A 181 -6.05 14.17 -12.27
C ILE A 181 -5.74 14.90 -10.97
N TRP A 182 -6.59 15.86 -10.60
CA TRP A 182 -6.49 16.62 -9.35
C TRP A 182 -6.62 15.73 -8.10
N THR A 183 -7.27 14.57 -8.20
CA THR A 183 -7.41 13.63 -7.07
C THR A 183 -6.13 12.85 -6.76
N LEU A 184 -5.16 12.80 -7.67
CA LEU A 184 -3.90 12.09 -7.44
C LEU A 184 -2.95 12.88 -6.53
N GLN A 185 -3.14 14.20 -6.41
CA GLN A 185 -2.42 15.05 -5.47
C GLN A 185 -2.73 14.70 -4.00
N MET A 186 -3.91 14.13 -3.72
CA MET A 186 -4.29 13.70 -2.37
C MET A 186 -3.55 12.42 -1.97
N ALA A 187 -3.37 11.47 -2.89
CA ALA A 187 -2.57 10.28 -2.61
C ALA A 187 -1.09 10.65 -2.34
N LEU A 188 -0.55 11.59 -3.13
CA LEU A 188 0.81 12.10 -2.94
C LEU A 188 0.99 12.78 -1.57
N SER A 189 0.01 13.59 -1.13
CA SER A 189 0.11 14.23 0.18
C SER A 189 0.15 13.20 1.30
N ALA A 190 -0.57 12.09 1.19
CA ALA A 190 -0.49 10.99 2.15
C ALA A 190 0.89 10.28 2.13
N SER A 191 1.47 10.02 0.94
CA SER A 191 2.83 9.47 0.83
C SER A 191 3.88 10.40 1.45
N VAL A 192 3.78 11.70 1.17
CA VAL A 192 4.70 12.73 1.70
C VAL A 192 4.57 12.86 3.21
N VAL A 193 3.36 12.85 3.76
CA VAL A 193 3.16 12.91 5.22
C VAL A 193 3.75 11.69 5.91
N ARG A 194 3.59 10.49 5.36
CA ARG A 194 4.24 9.29 5.91
C ARG A 194 5.76 9.38 5.87
N LEU A 195 6.35 9.83 4.76
CA LEU A 195 7.80 10.04 4.66
C LEU A 195 8.26 11.10 5.69
N ALA A 196 7.49 12.16 5.90
CA ALA A 196 7.79 13.19 6.89
C ALA A 196 7.76 12.64 8.33
N ILE A 197 6.74 11.83 8.67
CA ILE A 197 6.66 11.13 9.96
C ILE A 197 7.87 10.22 10.15
N TYR A 198 8.23 9.46 9.10
CA TYR A 198 9.38 8.56 9.12
C TYR A 198 10.71 9.32 9.32
N LEU A 199 10.90 10.44 8.62
CA LEU A 199 12.07 11.31 8.78
C LEU A 199 12.15 11.91 10.19
N ILE A 200 11.02 12.30 10.79
CA ILE A 200 10.99 12.79 12.18
C ILE A 200 11.47 11.68 13.13
N VAL A 201 11.01 10.45 12.96
CA VAL A 201 11.41 9.30 13.78
C VAL A 201 12.91 9.01 13.63
N PHE A 202 13.41 9.05 12.40
CA PHE A 202 14.83 8.82 12.11
C PHE A 202 15.73 9.94 12.69
N LEU A 203 15.28 11.20 12.63
CA LEU A 203 16.06 12.36 13.09
C LEU A 203 16.03 12.56 14.60
N VAL A 204 14.90 12.29 15.25
CA VAL A 204 14.75 12.43 16.71
C VAL A 204 15.41 11.26 17.43
N GLY A 205 15.52 10.09 16.78
CA GLY A 205 16.01 8.88 17.41
C GLY A 205 15.05 8.38 18.50
N TYR A 206 15.22 7.13 18.91
CA TYR A 206 14.52 6.57 20.08
C TYR A 206 15.05 7.21 21.38
N GLU A 207 14.77 8.49 21.59
CA GLU A 207 14.94 9.15 22.89
C GLU A 207 14.01 8.49 23.92
N ALA A 208 14.40 8.52 25.20
CA ALA A 208 13.78 7.78 26.30
C ALA A 208 12.32 8.16 26.65
N GLY A 209 11.66 8.98 25.83
CA GLY A 209 10.25 9.35 25.94
C GLY A 209 9.42 9.08 24.70
N TYR A 210 9.93 8.33 23.71
CA TYR A 210 9.24 8.03 22.46
C TYR A 210 8.79 6.57 22.42
N ASP A 211 7.48 6.34 22.45
CA ASP A 211 6.90 4.99 22.45
C ASP A 211 6.94 4.36 21.04
N PRO A 212 7.70 3.26 20.82
CA PRO A 212 7.83 2.57 19.53
C PRO A 212 6.48 2.26 18.89
N ASP A 213 5.57 1.72 19.69
CA ASP A 213 4.30 1.17 19.24
C ASP A 213 3.35 2.28 18.75
N GLN A 214 3.42 3.47 19.36
CA GLN A 214 2.61 4.62 18.94
C GLN A 214 3.04 5.11 17.55
N THR A 215 4.33 5.10 17.29
CA THR A 215 4.91 5.48 16.01
C THR A 215 4.56 4.50 14.90
N VAL A 216 4.72 3.20 15.17
CA VAL A 216 4.37 2.14 14.21
C VAL A 216 2.87 2.22 13.90
N THR A 217 2.02 2.36 14.92
CA THR A 217 0.57 2.55 14.73
C THR A 217 0.26 3.75 13.84
N THR A 218 0.96 4.87 14.06
CA THR A 218 0.78 6.09 13.24
C THR A 218 1.19 5.87 11.79
N MET A 219 2.31 5.17 11.54
CA MET A 219 2.76 4.82 10.19
C MET A 219 1.78 3.89 9.48
N LEU A 220 1.26 2.88 10.18
CA LEU A 220 0.26 1.96 9.64
C LEU A 220 -1.02 2.71 9.24
N TRP A 221 -1.44 3.67 10.08
CA TRP A 221 -2.64 4.47 9.82
C TRP A 221 -2.50 5.33 8.56
N TRP A 222 -1.36 6.02 8.39
CA TRP A 222 -1.07 6.79 7.17
C TRP A 222 -0.94 5.90 5.94
N SER A 223 -0.42 4.69 6.11
CA SER A 223 -0.35 3.70 5.04
C SER A 223 -1.72 3.29 4.54
N MET A 224 -2.69 3.13 5.43
CA MET A 224 -4.08 2.85 5.08
C MET A 224 -4.72 3.99 4.27
N ILE A 225 -4.43 5.24 4.64
CA ILE A 225 -4.96 6.43 3.96
C ILE A 225 -4.46 6.47 2.51
N GLU A 226 -3.16 6.27 2.28
CA GLU A 226 -2.62 6.26 0.92
C GLU A 226 -3.21 5.13 0.08
N VAL A 227 -3.34 3.91 0.61
CA VAL A 227 -3.98 2.81 -0.13
C VAL A 227 -5.41 3.18 -0.51
N SER A 228 -6.15 3.79 0.42
CA SER A 228 -7.54 4.22 0.19
C SER A 228 -7.61 5.31 -0.88
N LEU A 229 -6.72 6.30 -0.84
CA LEU A 229 -6.65 7.38 -1.83
C LEU A 229 -6.18 6.88 -3.20
N GLY A 230 -5.22 5.96 -3.23
CA GLY A 230 -4.79 5.27 -4.44
C GLY A 230 -5.90 4.46 -5.08
N LEU A 231 -6.73 3.78 -4.26
CA LEU A 231 -7.88 3.02 -4.74
C LEU A 231 -8.97 3.94 -5.31
N ILE A 232 -9.29 5.04 -4.62
CA ILE A 232 -10.24 6.05 -5.12
C ILE A 232 -9.74 6.60 -6.46
N ALA A 233 -8.44 6.91 -6.55
CA ALA A 233 -7.82 7.38 -7.79
C ALA A 233 -7.88 6.34 -8.92
N ALA A 234 -7.75 5.05 -8.61
CA ALA A 234 -7.89 3.96 -9.58
C ALA A 234 -9.34 3.80 -10.10
N CYS A 235 -10.34 3.99 -9.23
CA CYS A 235 -11.75 3.84 -9.58
C CYS A 235 -12.36 5.06 -10.28
N LEU A 236 -11.78 6.25 -10.08
CA LEU A 236 -12.33 7.53 -10.57
C LEU A 236 -12.58 7.58 -12.08
N PRO A 237 -11.66 7.12 -12.94
CA PRO A 237 -11.86 7.19 -14.37
C PRO A 237 -13.02 6.30 -14.87
N THR A 238 -13.29 5.19 -14.19
CA THR A 238 -14.43 4.29 -14.49
C THR A 238 -15.76 4.91 -14.08
N LEU A 239 -15.76 5.72 -13.00
CA LEU A 239 -16.95 6.41 -12.51
C LEU A 239 -17.33 7.63 -13.37
N ARG A 240 -16.35 8.24 -14.06
CA ARG A 240 -16.57 9.44 -14.87
C ARG A 240 -17.72 9.31 -15.91
N PRO A 241 -17.79 8.28 -16.77
CA PRO A 241 -18.91 8.11 -17.70
C PRO A 241 -20.25 7.84 -17.01
N LEU A 242 -20.25 7.14 -15.87
CA LEU A 242 -21.47 6.86 -15.10
C LEU A 242 -22.03 8.15 -14.47
N VAL A 243 -21.16 9.02 -13.96
CA VAL A 243 -21.55 10.33 -13.40
C VAL A 243 -22.10 11.24 -14.49
N TYR A 244 -21.48 11.27 -15.68
CA TYR A 244 -22.05 12.02 -16.82
C TYR A 244 -23.42 11.46 -17.22
N SER A 245 -23.56 10.13 -17.31
CA SER A 245 -24.83 9.49 -17.65
C SER A 245 -25.92 9.70 -16.59
N ALA A 246 -25.58 9.67 -15.31
CA ALA A 246 -26.52 9.92 -14.22
C ALA A 246 -26.95 11.39 -14.17
N ARG A 247 -26.05 12.31 -14.52
CA ARG A 247 -26.33 13.74 -14.61
C ARG A 247 -27.22 14.06 -15.81
N ASP A 248 -26.98 13.45 -16.97
CA ASP A 248 -27.88 13.56 -18.13
C ASP A 248 -29.25 12.93 -17.85
N ALA A 249 -29.31 11.77 -17.17
CA ALA A 249 -30.57 11.15 -16.79
C ALA A 249 -31.40 12.03 -15.83
N SER A 250 -30.75 12.74 -14.90
CA SER A 250 -31.42 13.69 -13.99
C SER A 250 -31.83 14.98 -14.70
N TYR A 251 -31.08 15.46 -15.70
CA TYR A 251 -31.52 16.57 -16.57
C TYR A 251 -32.70 16.19 -17.47
N ILE A 252 -32.79 14.94 -17.93
CA ILE A 252 -33.93 14.44 -18.73
C ILE A 252 -35.18 14.30 -17.85
N PHE A 253 -35.06 13.74 -16.64
CA PHE A 253 -36.19 13.64 -15.70
C PHE A 253 -36.71 15.00 -15.25
N ALA A 254 -35.86 16.02 -15.15
CA ALA A 254 -36.26 17.38 -14.81
C ALA A 254 -36.97 18.14 -15.96
N ARG A 255 -37.05 17.56 -17.17
CA ARG A 255 -37.62 18.20 -18.37
C ARG A 255 -38.88 17.50 -18.91
N VAL A 256 -39.38 16.46 -18.24
CA VAL A 256 -40.69 15.87 -18.56
C VAL A 256 -41.76 16.79 -18.00
N PRO A 257 -42.54 17.52 -18.83
CA PRO A 257 -43.71 18.24 -18.35
C PRO A 257 -44.82 17.23 -18.03
N ASP A 258 -45.58 17.49 -16.97
CA ASP A 258 -46.79 16.74 -16.60
C ASP A 258 -47.82 16.67 -17.74
#